data_AF-A0A6A0HCX2-F1
#
_entry.id   AF-A0A6A0HCX2-F1
#
_cell.length_a   1.000
_cell.length_b   1.000
_cell.length_c   1.000
_cell.angle_alpha   90.00
_cell.angle_beta   90.00
_cell.angle_gamma   90.00
#
_symmetry.space_group_name_H-M   'P 1'
#
loop_
_entity.id
_entity.type
_entity.pdbx_description
1 polymer ?
#
loop_
_entity_poly.entity_id
_entity_poly.type
_entity_poly.pdbx_seq_one_letter_code
_entity_poly.pdbx_strand_id
1 'polypeptide(L)' 'MLAQLLKNGAPSRVVCVASLAYFWTGKMDVEDLNFRNIPYGDYRAYSLSKLANILMTRELARRLEGTGERTAGGW' A
#
# COMPACT_ATOMS: atom_id res chain seq x y z
N MET A 1 2.92 16.24 -5.39
CA MET A 1 3.93 16.92 -4.55
C MET A 1 4.98 15.96 -3.98
N LEU A 2 4.64 14.79 -3.40
CA LEU A 2 5.67 13.83 -2.91
C LEU A 2 6.56 13.20 -4.00
N ALA A 3 5.97 12.76 -5.12
CA ALA A 3 6.70 12.07 -6.19
C ALA A 3 7.79 12.94 -6.86
N GLN A 4 7.63 14.26 -6.88
CA GLN A 4 8.66 15.18 -7.40
C GLN A 4 9.85 15.29 -6.44
N LEU A 5 9.60 15.27 -5.13
CA LEU A 5 10.66 15.31 -4.12
C LEU A 5 11.51 14.04 -4.13
N LEU A 6 10.88 12.88 -4.33
CA LEU A 6 11.61 11.62 -4.43
C LEU A 6 12.59 11.61 -5.61
N LYS A 7 12.18 12.21 -6.75
CA LYS A 7 13.01 12.34 -7.96
C LYS A 7 14.19 13.28 -7.77
N ASN A 8 13.95 14.42 -7.13
CA ASN A 8 14.98 15.44 -6.91
C ASN A 8 15.99 15.01 -5.83
N GLY A 9 15.57 14.17 -4.88
CA GLY A 9 16.39 13.68 -3.78
C GLY A 9 17.03 12.30 -4.02
N ALA A 10 17.20 11.87 -5.28
CA ALA A 10 17.75 10.56 -5.58
C ALA A 10 19.22 10.42 -5.10
N PRO A 11 19.60 9.27 -4.49
CA PRO A 11 18.79 8.07 -4.29
C PRO A 11 17.87 8.18 -3.06
N SER A 12 16.58 7.87 -3.25
CA SER A 12 15.56 7.87 -2.19
C SER A 12 14.75 6.57 -2.19
N ARG A 13 14.07 6.27 -1.07
CA ARG A 13 13.25 5.07 -0.89
C ARG A 13 12.00 5.38 -0.08
N VAL A 14 10.88 4.79 -0.49
CA VAL A 14 9.64 4.77 0.29
C VAL A 14 9.46 3.40 0.94
N VAL A 15 9.18 3.40 2.25
CA VAL A 15 8.94 2.19 3.04
C VAL A 15 7.55 2.31 3.70
N CYS A 16 6.66 1.36 3.43
CA CYS A 16 5.34 1.29 4.04
C CYS A 16 5.28 0.11 5.03
N VAL A 17 4.89 0.38 6.28
CA VAL A 17 4.81 -0.66 7.32
C VAL A 17 3.48 -1.42 7.22
N ALA A 18 3.56 -2.71 6.89
CA ALA A 18 2.43 -3.64 6.87
C ALA A 18 2.41 -4.54 8.12
N SER A 19 1.52 -5.53 8.15
CA SER A 19 1.41 -6.52 9.25
C SER A 19 0.88 -7.83 8.70
N LEU A 20 1.30 -8.97 9.26
CA LEU A 20 0.79 -10.31 8.94
C LEU A 20 -0.74 -10.43 9.11
N ALA A 21 -1.39 -9.47 9.78
CA ALA A 21 -2.85 -9.40 9.87
C ALA A 21 -3.56 -9.50 8.50
N TYR A 22 -2.94 -9.02 7.42
CA TYR A 22 -3.53 -9.10 6.08
C TYR A 22 -3.82 -10.55 5.61
N PHE A 23 -3.10 -11.56 6.12
CA PHE A 23 -3.32 -12.96 5.76
C PHE A 23 -4.71 -13.47 6.16
N TRP A 24 -5.29 -12.88 7.20
CA TRP A 24 -6.60 -13.24 7.73
C TRP A 24 -7.74 -12.51 7.01
N THR A 25 -7.41 -11.65 6.04
CA THR A 25 -8.41 -11.00 5.18
C THR A 25 -8.50 -11.65 3.81
N GLY A 26 -9.73 -11.71 3.30
CA GLY A 26 -9.99 -12.07 1.91
C GLY A 26 -9.65 -10.95 0.94
N LYS A 27 -10.41 -10.88 -0.16
CA LYS A 27 -10.23 -9.82 -1.17
C LYS A 27 -10.63 -8.45 -0.60
N MET A 28 -9.87 -7.44 -1.01
CA MET A 28 -10.27 -6.05 -0.84
C MET A 28 -11.36 -5.73 -1.86
N ASP A 29 -12.49 -5.21 -1.38
CA ASP A 29 -13.52 -4.62 -2.23
C ASP A 29 -13.18 -3.14 -2.43
N VAL A 30 -12.79 -2.78 -3.66
CA VAL A 30 -12.41 -1.41 -4.00
C VAL A 30 -13.63 -0.49 -4.11
N GLU A 31 -14.82 -1.04 -4.31
CA GLU A 31 -16.08 -0.28 -4.40
C GLU A 31 -16.65 0.03 -3.01
N ASP A 32 -16.27 -0.74 -1.98
CA ASP A 32 -16.66 -0.51 -0.58
C ASP A 32 -15.48 -0.57 0.41
N LEU A 33 -14.51 0.33 0.24
CA LEU A 33 -13.36 0.45 1.13
C LEU A 33 -13.70 0.90 2.56
N ASN A 34 -14.87 1.52 2.76
CA ASN A 34 -15.24 2.20 3.99
C ASN A 34 -16.41 1.55 4.73
N PHE A 35 -16.72 0.28 4.42
CA PHE A 35 -17.78 -0.48 5.11
C PHE A 35 -19.13 0.23 5.07
N ARG A 36 -19.48 0.84 3.93
CA ARG A 36 -20.77 1.52 3.73
C ARG A 36 -21.91 0.53 3.51
N ASN A 37 -21.61 -0.61 2.90
CA ASN A 37 -22.60 -1.63 2.52
C ASN A 37 -22.49 -2.90 3.38
N ILE A 38 -21.47 -3.01 4.23
CA ILE A 38 -21.22 -4.14 5.11
C ILE A 38 -20.98 -3.70 6.56
N PRO A 39 -21.31 -4.53 7.57
CA PRO A 39 -21.02 -4.20 8.96
C PRO A 39 -19.53 -3.97 9.20
N TYR A 40 -19.20 -2.93 9.96
CA TYR A 40 -17.83 -2.66 10.39
C TYR A 40 -17.35 -3.72 11.39
N GLY A 41 -16.15 -4.23 11.16
CA GLY A 41 -15.43 -5.08 12.10
C GLY A 41 -14.03 -4.54 12.30
N ASP A 42 -13.64 -4.27 13.54
CA ASP A 42 -12.36 -3.69 13.92
C ASP A 42 -11.15 -4.47 13.40
N TYR A 43 -11.10 -5.78 13.64
CA TYR A 43 -10.01 -6.64 13.18
C TYR A 43 -9.98 -6.74 11.65
N ARG A 44 -11.16 -6.79 11.02
CA ARG A 44 -11.29 -6.82 9.55
C ARG A 44 -10.81 -5.52 8.92
N ALA A 45 -11.23 -4.37 9.47
CA ALA A 45 -10.82 -3.05 9.02
C ALA A 45 -9.32 -2.83 9.18
N TYR A 46 -8.76 -3.23 10.33
CA TYR A 46 -7.32 -3.20 10.55
C TYR A 46 -6.57 -4.06 9.53
N SER A 47 -6.99 -5.31 9.35
CA SER A 47 -6.33 -6.24 8.43
C SER A 47 -6.43 -5.76 6.97
N LEU A 48 -7.57 -5.20 6.55
CA LEU A 48 -7.74 -4.59 5.23
C LEU A 48 -6.86 -3.34 5.06
N SER A 49 -6.67 -2.51 6.09
CA SER A 49 -5.73 -1.38 6.01
C SER A 49 -4.28 -1.84 5.80
N LYS A 50 -3.90 -2.98 6.37
CA LYS A 50 -2.56 -3.57 6.18
C LYS A 50 -2.40 -4.22 4.82
N LEU A 51 -3.47 -4.79 4.26
CA LEU A 51 -3.51 -5.18 2.84
C LEU A 51 -3.37 -3.95 1.92
N ALA A 52 -4.05 -2.84 2.23
CA ALA A 52 -3.95 -1.60 1.45
C ALA A 52 -2.51 -1.08 1.38
N ASN A 53 -1.75 -1.13 2.48
CA ASN A 53 -0.34 -0.74 2.49
C ASN A 53 0.52 -1.57 1.51
N ILE A 54 0.25 -2.88 1.40
CA ILE A 54 0.95 -3.77 0.46
C ILE A 54 0.59 -3.41 -0.98
N LEU A 55 -0.70 -3.26 -1.27
CA LEU A 55 -1.18 -2.89 -2.60
C LEU A 55 -0.67 -1.52 -3.04
N MET A 56 -0.69 -0.53 -2.13
CA MET A 56 -0.13 0.80 -2.36
C MET A 56 1.36 0.72 -2.70
N THR A 57 2.14 -0.09 -1.97
CA THR A 57 3.58 -0.23 -2.22
C THR A 57 3.85 -0.84 -3.59
N ARG A 58 3.08 -1.86 -3.99
CA ARG A 58 3.18 -2.49 -5.32
C ARG A 58 2.82 -1.54 -6.44
N GLU A 59 1.72 -0.81 -6.29
CA GLU A 59 1.29 0.16 -7.30
C GLU A 59 2.26 1.35 -7.38
N LEU A 60 2.81 1.80 -6.25
CA LEU A 60 3.85 2.81 -6.24
C LEU A 60 5.11 2.30 -6.96
N ALA A 61 5.53 1.06 -6.73
CA ALA A 61 6.64 0.43 -7.44
C ALA A 61 6.43 0.46 -8.95
N ARG A 62 5.26 -0.03 -9.41
CA ARG A 62 4.87 -0.05 -10.83
C ARG A 62 4.86 1.35 -11.46
N ARG A 63 4.48 2.39 -10.71
CA ARG A 63 4.49 3.78 -11.20
C ARG A 63 5.89 4.40 -11.24
N LEU A 64 6.82 3.89 -10.44
CA LEU A 64 8.21 4.34 -10.37
C LEU A 64 9.16 3.47 -11.22
N GLU A 65 8.68 2.36 -11.77
CA GLU A 65 9.41 1.57 -12.77
C GLU A 65 9.82 2.47 -13.95
N GLY A 66 11.11 2.43 -14.30
CA GLY A 66 11.70 3.28 -15.33
C GLY A 66 12.16 4.66 -14.87
N THR A 67 11.88 5.10 -13.62
CA THR A 67 12.36 6.41 -13.11
C THR A 67 13.63 6.32 -12.25
N GLY A 68 14.23 5.14 -12.12
CA GLY A 68 15.46 4.93 -11.34
C GLY A 68 15.26 4.91 -9.81
N GLU A 69 14.03 5.03 -9.32
CA GLU A 69 13.71 5.01 -7.89
C GLU A 69 13.30 3.61 -7.43
N ARG A 70 13.68 3.24 -6.19
CA ARG A 70 13.40 1.91 -5.63
C ARG A 70 12.41 2.00 -4.49
N THR A 71 11.28 1.31 -4.63
CA THR A 71 10.45 0.91 -3.48
C THR A 71 11.05 -0.32 -2.80
N ALA A 72 10.92 -0.43 -1.48
CA ALA A 72 11.55 -1.48 -0.65
C ALA A 72 11.03 -2.93 -0.87
N GLY A 73 10.36 -3.22 -1.99
CA GLY A 73 9.73 -4.52 -2.27
C GLY A 73 10.61 -5.53 -3.01
N GLY A 74 11.83 -5.16 -3.41
CA GLY A 74 12.81 -6.08 -4.00
C GLY A 74 13.75 -6.62 -2.93
N TRP A 75 13.46 -7.82 -2.45
CA TRP A 75 14.45 -8.72 -1.85
C TRP A 75 14.88 -9.71 -2.93
#